data_AF-A0A3Q3QAE6-F1
#
_entry.id   AF-A0A3Q3QAE6-F1
#
_cell.length_a   1.000
_cell.length_b   1.000
_cell.length_c   1.000
_cell.angle_alpha   90.00
_cell.angle_beta   90.00
_cell.angle_gamma   90.00
#
_symmetry.space_group_name_H-M   'P 1'
#
loop_
_entity.id
_entity.type
_entity.pdbx_description
1 polymer ?
#
loop_
_entity_poly.entity_id
_entity_poly.type
_entity_poly.pdbx_seq_one_letter_code
_entity_poly.pdbx_strand_id
1 'polypeptide(L)'
;MAATSGLQMDHLPSDPLLHILSFVGFRDLIHCSYVSRRLNELSKHNPLWKAFCSKHWLLTDADRLESGLSWYCLFQQYYRDLGHYIHYYPVLKRAWEQLKSFLQQRCPRMIASLKEGATEVELNDIEAQIGCRLPDDYRCSYRIHNGQKLVIPGLMGSMSLSNHYRSEVLLDVETAAGGFQQRKGMRRCLPLTFCFHTGLSQYMALEPAEGRRMFESFYPCPNQTAQDPSAIDMFITGSCFLEWFTAYVHNVVTGEYPIIRDQIFRYVHDKGCVATTGDITVSVSTSFLPELSSIHPPHFFFTYRIRIEMSSSASPEAACQLDSRYWKITTSDGNVEEVQGPGVVGEFPVMTPGKVHEYASCTTFSTPSEYMEGHYTFHRLANKEEVFHVAIPRFHMVCPPFREPVVRTQKAATSYTTRFDDHDHDGEYCDGDGDDFGDLRGINMAALEGAWCPRHI
;
A
#
# COMPACT_ATOMS: atom_id res chain seq x y z
N MET A 1 32.49 -63.27 -29.89
CA MET A 1 32.06 -62.75 -28.57
C MET A 1 32.25 -61.24 -28.58
N ALA A 2 31.23 -60.48 -28.96
CA ALA A 2 31.26 -59.02 -28.86
C ALA A 2 30.98 -58.67 -27.40
N ALA A 3 31.99 -58.17 -26.69
CA ALA A 3 31.80 -57.61 -25.36
C ALA A 3 30.83 -56.43 -25.50
N THR A 4 29.66 -56.52 -24.88
CA THR A 4 28.81 -55.37 -24.60
C THR A 4 29.62 -54.41 -23.73
N SER A 5 30.27 -53.43 -24.35
CA SER A 5 30.84 -52.29 -23.66
C SER A 5 29.69 -51.58 -22.96
N GLY A 6 29.60 -51.74 -21.64
CA GLY A 6 28.59 -51.06 -20.84
C GLY A 6 28.65 -49.56 -21.13
N LEU A 7 27.48 -48.95 -21.36
CA LEU A 7 27.36 -47.50 -21.50
C LEU A 7 27.93 -46.84 -20.24
N GLN A 8 29.14 -46.32 -20.32
CA GLN A 8 29.75 -45.53 -19.26
C GLN A 8 29.39 -44.08 -19.47
N MET A 9 29.12 -43.36 -18.38
CA MET A 9 28.80 -41.93 -18.39
C MET A 9 29.85 -41.13 -19.18
N ASP A 10 31.13 -41.52 -19.07
CA ASP A 10 32.26 -40.88 -19.72
C ASP A 10 32.26 -41.01 -21.26
N HIS A 11 31.41 -41.85 -21.86
CA HIS A 11 31.32 -42.07 -23.31
C HIS A 11 30.06 -41.50 -23.98
N LEU A 12 29.12 -40.94 -23.22
CA LEU A 12 27.92 -40.31 -23.81
C LEU A 12 28.27 -39.05 -24.64
N PRO A 13 27.40 -38.49 -25.47
CA PRO A 13 27.64 -37.19 -26.11
C PRO A 13 27.34 -36.02 -25.16
N SER A 14 28.05 -34.89 -25.30
CA SER A 14 27.87 -33.74 -24.40
C SER A 14 26.56 -32.99 -24.64
N ASP A 15 26.12 -32.82 -25.89
CA ASP A 15 24.93 -32.01 -26.21
C ASP A 15 23.63 -32.58 -25.60
N PRO A 16 23.33 -33.90 -25.70
CA PRO A 16 22.15 -34.48 -25.05
C PRO A 16 22.21 -34.35 -23.53
N LEU A 17 23.40 -34.52 -22.92
CA LEU A 17 23.58 -34.36 -21.48
C LEU A 17 23.35 -32.92 -21.04
N LEU A 18 23.88 -31.94 -21.77
CA LEU A 18 23.63 -30.52 -21.50
C LEU A 18 22.16 -30.16 -21.66
N HIS A 19 21.48 -30.73 -22.66
CA HIS A 19 20.05 -30.55 -22.83
C HIS A 19 19.26 -31.12 -21.65
N ILE A 20 19.59 -32.33 -21.18
CA ILE A 20 18.98 -32.93 -19.97
C ILE A 20 19.23 -32.04 -18.75
N LEU A 21 20.47 -31.62 -18.53
CA LEU A 21 20.85 -30.75 -17.41
C LEU A 21 20.16 -29.38 -17.45
N SER A 22 19.73 -28.89 -18.61
CA SER A 22 19.00 -27.62 -18.72
C SER A 22 17.58 -27.65 -18.12
N PHE A 23 17.01 -28.84 -17.91
CA PHE A 23 15.70 -29.00 -17.26
C PHE A 23 15.80 -29.13 -15.73
N VAL A 24 17.02 -29.27 -15.21
CA VAL A 24 17.30 -29.53 -13.79
C VAL A 24 17.43 -28.21 -13.03
N GLY A 25 16.95 -28.13 -11.79
CA GLY A 25 17.12 -26.94 -10.95
C GLY A 25 18.57 -26.72 -10.52
N PHE A 26 18.95 -25.49 -10.16
CA PHE A 26 20.35 -25.18 -9.81
C PHE A 26 20.90 -26.00 -8.64
N ARG A 27 20.06 -26.35 -7.64
CA ARG A 27 20.48 -27.20 -6.50
C ARG A 27 20.84 -28.62 -6.95
N ASP A 28 19.97 -29.20 -7.78
CA ASP A 28 20.19 -30.54 -8.33
C ASP A 28 21.34 -30.56 -9.32
N LEU A 29 21.54 -29.48 -10.09
CA LEU A 29 22.71 -29.31 -10.96
C LEU A 29 24.03 -29.32 -10.16
N ILE A 30 24.04 -28.69 -8.98
CA ILE A 30 25.17 -28.77 -8.04
C ILE A 30 25.33 -30.20 -7.53
N HIS A 31 24.25 -30.90 -7.17
CA HIS A 31 24.33 -32.29 -6.75
C HIS A 31 24.88 -33.21 -7.85
N CYS A 32 24.46 -33.03 -9.10
CA CYS A 32 25.02 -33.76 -10.25
C CYS A 32 26.53 -33.58 -10.38
N SER A 33 27.06 -32.41 -9.99
CA SER A 33 28.50 -32.14 -10.04
C SER A 33 29.32 -33.04 -9.10
N TYR A 34 28.70 -33.62 -8.07
CA TYR A 34 29.36 -34.54 -7.13
C TYR A 34 29.31 -36.01 -7.56
N VAL A 35 28.52 -36.35 -8.60
CA VAL A 35 28.26 -37.75 -8.99
C VAL A 35 29.38 -38.34 -9.84
N SER A 36 29.95 -37.57 -10.77
CA SER A 36 31.09 -38.01 -11.60
C SER A 36 31.91 -36.83 -12.09
N ARG A 37 33.16 -37.08 -12.52
CA ARG A 37 34.03 -36.04 -13.09
C ARG A 37 33.39 -35.40 -14.33
N ARG A 38 32.82 -36.23 -15.21
CA ARG A 38 32.17 -35.73 -16.42
C ARG A 38 30.95 -34.86 -16.12
N LEU A 39 30.09 -35.27 -15.19
CA LEU A 39 28.95 -34.43 -14.77
C LEU A 39 29.42 -33.17 -14.06
N ASN A 40 30.55 -33.19 -13.34
CA ASN A 40 31.16 -31.99 -12.77
C ASN A 40 31.52 -30.96 -13.86
N GLU A 41 32.18 -31.39 -14.92
CA GLU A 41 32.56 -30.52 -16.04
C GLU A 41 31.34 -29.96 -16.77
N LEU A 42 30.37 -30.82 -17.12
CA LEU A 42 29.17 -30.40 -17.84
C LEU A 42 28.24 -29.53 -16.97
N SER A 43 28.13 -29.81 -15.67
CA SER A 43 27.29 -29.02 -14.77
C SER A 43 27.74 -27.57 -14.65
N LYS A 44 29.02 -27.27 -14.89
CA LYS A 44 29.59 -25.90 -14.86
C LYS A 44 29.50 -25.17 -16.20
N HIS A 45 28.85 -25.76 -17.20
CA HIS A 45 28.73 -25.18 -18.53
C HIS A 45 27.94 -23.84 -18.49
N ASN A 46 28.56 -22.77 -19.01
CA ASN A 46 28.09 -21.39 -18.86
C ASN A 46 26.62 -21.14 -19.23
N PRO A 47 26.10 -21.63 -20.38
CA PRO A 47 24.70 -21.49 -20.75
C PRO A 47 23.68 -21.96 -19.71
N LEU A 48 23.99 -23.02 -18.94
CA LEU A 48 23.10 -23.52 -17.89
C LEU A 48 22.91 -22.47 -16.78
N TRP A 49 24.01 -21.81 -16.40
CA TRP A 49 24.02 -20.82 -15.33
C TRP A 49 23.54 -19.45 -15.76
N LYS A 50 23.63 -19.11 -17.04
CA LYS A 50 23.06 -17.88 -17.59
C LYS A 50 21.56 -17.78 -17.26
N ALA A 51 20.81 -18.85 -17.51
CA ALA A 51 19.37 -18.88 -17.25
C ALA A 51 19.07 -18.64 -15.76
N PHE A 52 19.84 -19.24 -14.84
CA PHE A 52 19.66 -19.03 -13.40
C PHE A 52 20.04 -17.62 -12.95
N CYS A 53 21.14 -17.06 -13.45
CA CYS A 53 21.55 -15.69 -13.15
C CYS A 53 20.51 -14.68 -13.63
N SER A 54 20.02 -14.80 -14.85
CA SER A 54 18.98 -13.92 -15.37
C SER A 54 17.65 -14.10 -14.63
N LYS A 55 17.30 -15.32 -14.22
CA LYS A 55 16.05 -15.59 -13.48
C LYS A 55 16.08 -15.04 -12.06
N HIS A 56 17.14 -15.32 -11.30
CA HIS A 56 17.21 -15.07 -9.86
C HIS A 56 17.84 -13.73 -9.51
N TRP A 57 18.82 -13.29 -10.29
CA TRP A 57 19.62 -12.10 -10.01
C TRP A 57 19.40 -10.97 -11.04
N LEU A 58 18.59 -11.22 -12.07
CA LEU A 58 18.29 -10.28 -13.15
C LEU A 58 19.52 -9.81 -13.94
N LEU A 59 20.58 -10.62 -13.94
CA LEU A 59 21.83 -10.31 -14.62
C LEU A 59 21.71 -10.51 -16.13
N THR A 60 22.41 -9.65 -16.86
CA THR A 60 22.48 -9.57 -18.31
C THR A 60 23.89 -9.92 -18.81
N ASP A 61 24.05 -10.11 -20.13
CA ASP A 61 25.38 -10.34 -20.70
C ASP A 61 26.34 -9.17 -20.46
N ALA A 62 25.83 -7.94 -20.31
CA ALA A 62 26.63 -6.76 -19.99
C ALA A 62 27.25 -6.88 -18.59
N ASP A 63 26.46 -7.26 -17.58
CA ASP A 63 26.93 -7.45 -16.20
C ASP A 63 28.01 -8.54 -16.13
N ARG A 64 27.84 -9.61 -16.92
CA ARG A 64 28.87 -10.65 -17.01
C ARG A 64 30.16 -10.12 -17.61
N LEU A 65 30.08 -9.41 -18.73
CA LEU A 65 31.25 -8.86 -19.41
C LEU A 65 32.01 -7.89 -18.50
N GLU A 66 31.30 -7.04 -17.76
CA GLU A 66 31.88 -6.10 -16.80
C GLU A 66 32.60 -6.81 -15.65
N SER A 67 32.01 -7.88 -15.10
CA SER A 67 32.64 -8.66 -14.03
C SER A 67 33.89 -9.44 -14.46
N GLY A 68 34.02 -9.76 -15.75
CA GLY A 68 35.04 -10.68 -16.27
C GLY A 68 34.88 -12.15 -15.85
N LEU A 69 33.81 -12.50 -15.13
CA LEU A 69 33.58 -13.84 -14.58
C LEU A 69 32.73 -14.73 -15.50
N SER A 70 32.79 -16.04 -15.24
CA SER A 70 31.86 -17.01 -15.85
C SER A 70 30.47 -16.88 -15.22
N TRP A 71 29.42 -17.32 -15.92
CA TRP A 71 28.06 -17.32 -15.38
C TRP A 71 27.95 -18.16 -14.10
N TYR A 72 28.69 -19.27 -14.04
CA TYR A 72 28.76 -20.11 -12.84
C TYR A 72 29.38 -19.36 -11.66
N CYS A 73 30.53 -18.71 -11.85
CA CYS A 73 31.19 -17.96 -10.79
C CYS A 73 30.33 -16.78 -10.31
N LEU A 74 29.66 -16.08 -11.23
CA LEU A 74 28.71 -15.01 -10.88
C LEU A 74 27.54 -15.53 -10.05
N PHE A 75 26.94 -16.65 -10.47
CA PHE A 75 25.86 -17.25 -9.70
C PHE A 75 26.33 -17.58 -8.27
N GLN A 76 27.52 -18.18 -8.12
CA GLN A 76 28.07 -18.49 -6.81
C GLN A 76 28.35 -17.26 -5.95
N GLN A 77 28.88 -16.19 -6.55
CA GLN A 77 29.14 -14.94 -5.84
C GLN A 77 27.85 -14.31 -5.33
N TYR A 78 26.84 -14.16 -6.20
CA TYR A 78 25.54 -13.63 -5.83
C TYR A 78 24.82 -14.55 -4.84
N TYR A 79 24.90 -15.87 -5.00
CA TYR A 79 24.29 -16.81 -4.06
C TYR A 79 24.96 -16.75 -2.68
N ARG A 80 26.28 -16.49 -2.60
CA ARG A 80 26.96 -16.36 -1.31
C ARG A 80 26.51 -15.12 -0.54
N ASP A 81 26.16 -14.06 -1.25
CA ASP A 81 25.74 -12.79 -0.68
C ASP A 81 24.21 -12.68 -0.49
N LEU A 82 23.44 -12.97 -1.53
CA LEU A 82 21.98 -12.79 -1.63
C LEU A 82 21.21 -14.11 -1.68
N GLY A 83 21.88 -15.27 -1.61
CA GLY A 83 21.26 -16.59 -1.74
C GLY A 83 20.13 -16.85 -0.74
N HIS A 84 20.22 -16.23 0.45
CA HIS A 84 19.17 -16.26 1.46
C HIS A 84 17.83 -15.72 0.94
N TYR A 85 17.87 -14.70 0.07
CA TYR A 85 16.68 -14.03 -0.46
C TYR A 85 16.34 -14.43 -1.90
N ILE A 86 16.86 -15.56 -2.39
CA ILE A 86 16.72 -15.98 -3.80
C ILE A 86 15.27 -16.03 -4.31
N HIS A 87 14.31 -16.19 -3.41
CA HIS A 87 12.88 -16.23 -3.70
C HIS A 87 12.23 -14.84 -3.77
N TYR A 88 12.78 -13.85 -3.07
CA TYR A 88 12.22 -12.49 -2.95
C TYR A 88 12.93 -11.49 -3.87
N TYR A 89 14.24 -11.63 -4.01
CA TYR A 89 15.12 -10.69 -4.71
C TYR A 89 14.64 -10.32 -6.13
N PRO A 90 14.34 -11.26 -7.04
CA PRO A 90 13.98 -10.88 -8.41
C PRO A 90 12.67 -10.10 -8.49
N VAL A 91 11.72 -10.35 -7.57
CA VAL A 91 10.43 -9.64 -7.54
C VAL A 91 10.63 -8.24 -6.98
N LEU A 92 11.29 -8.12 -5.82
CA LEU A 92 11.55 -6.83 -5.17
C LEU A 92 12.47 -5.93 -6.01
N LYS A 93 13.52 -6.49 -6.62
CA LYS A 93 14.42 -5.74 -7.49
C LYS A 93 13.68 -5.19 -8.70
N ARG A 94 12.82 -5.99 -9.36
CA ARG A 94 11.97 -5.48 -10.45
C ARG A 94 11.04 -4.37 -9.98
N ALA A 95 10.38 -4.52 -8.82
CA ALA A 95 9.51 -3.49 -8.29
C ALA A 95 10.25 -2.18 -8.03
N TRP A 96 11.43 -2.23 -7.39
CA TRP A 96 12.28 -1.05 -7.19
C TRP A 96 12.74 -0.41 -8.49
N GLU A 97 13.19 -1.19 -9.48
CA GLU A 97 13.61 -0.64 -10.77
C GLU A 97 12.45 -0.02 -11.56
N GLN A 98 11.26 -0.63 -11.52
CA GLN A 98 10.05 -0.08 -12.12
C GLN A 98 9.65 1.25 -11.46
N LEU A 99 9.63 1.27 -10.12
CA LEU A 99 9.31 2.48 -9.35
C LEU A 99 10.32 3.60 -9.66
N LYS A 100 11.62 3.29 -9.65
CA LYS A 100 12.67 4.25 -9.98
C LYS A 100 12.53 4.80 -11.38
N SER A 101 12.39 3.93 -12.38
CA SER A 101 12.25 4.33 -13.78
C SER A 101 11.04 5.24 -13.98
N PHE A 102 9.90 4.89 -13.37
CA PHE A 102 8.66 5.66 -13.48
C PHE A 102 8.75 7.03 -12.79
N LEU A 103 9.27 7.06 -11.57
CA LEU A 103 9.39 8.30 -10.80
C LEU A 103 10.56 9.18 -11.24
N GLN A 104 11.61 8.66 -11.87
CA GLN A 104 12.70 9.48 -12.40
C GLN A 104 12.21 10.52 -13.40
N GLN A 105 11.18 10.18 -14.19
CA GLN A 105 10.61 11.06 -15.20
C GLN A 105 9.59 12.07 -14.63
N ARG A 106 8.99 11.76 -13.48
CA ARG A 106 7.81 12.48 -12.94
C ARG A 106 8.06 13.16 -11.59
N CYS A 107 8.94 12.61 -10.77
CA CYS A 107 9.20 13.00 -9.38
C CYS A 107 10.70 12.85 -9.02
N PRO A 108 11.63 13.55 -9.70
CA PRO A 108 13.07 13.34 -9.52
C PRO A 108 13.57 13.63 -8.10
N ARG A 109 12.91 14.54 -7.36
CA ARG A 109 13.21 14.82 -5.95
C ARG A 109 12.98 13.61 -5.05
N MET A 110 11.95 12.82 -5.34
CA MET A 110 11.63 11.61 -4.57
C MET A 110 12.71 10.54 -4.79
N ILE A 111 13.20 10.38 -6.03
CA ILE A 111 14.33 9.49 -6.31
C ILE A 111 15.61 9.92 -5.59
N ALA A 112 15.93 11.22 -5.63
CA ALA A 112 17.12 11.76 -4.94
C ALA A 112 17.09 11.58 -3.41
N SER A 113 15.91 11.29 -2.84
CA SER A 113 15.74 11.04 -1.42
C SER A 113 15.83 9.57 -1.01
N LEU A 114 15.85 8.63 -1.96
CA LEU A 114 16.05 7.21 -1.65
C LEU A 114 17.44 6.99 -1.06
N LYS A 115 17.53 6.15 -0.03
CA LYS A 115 18.82 5.73 0.53
C LYS A 115 19.34 4.51 -0.23
N GLU A 116 20.66 4.39 -0.26
CA GLU A 116 21.32 3.19 -0.78
C GLU A 116 20.95 1.95 0.06
N GLY A 117 21.17 0.76 -0.51
CA GLY A 117 20.87 -0.49 0.18
C GLY A 117 21.65 -0.66 1.48
N ALA A 118 20.99 -1.21 2.50
CA ALA A 118 21.62 -1.59 3.75
C ALA A 118 22.49 -2.85 3.57
N THR A 119 23.55 -2.95 4.36
CA THR A 119 24.40 -4.14 4.44
C THR A 119 23.78 -5.21 5.34
N GLU A 120 24.19 -6.47 5.17
CA GLU A 120 23.78 -7.56 6.09
C GLU A 120 24.18 -7.28 7.54
N VAL A 121 25.34 -6.65 7.75
CA VAL A 121 25.84 -6.33 9.08
C VAL A 121 24.93 -5.31 9.76
N GLU A 122 24.59 -4.22 9.08
CA GLU A 122 23.65 -3.23 9.60
C GLU A 122 22.28 -3.85 9.95
N LEU A 123 21.74 -4.72 9.08
CA LEU A 123 20.47 -5.40 9.37
C LEU A 123 20.57 -6.34 10.58
N ASN A 124 21.69 -7.03 10.77
CA ASN A 124 21.92 -7.90 11.92
C ASN A 124 22.07 -7.10 13.22
N ASP A 125 22.75 -5.95 13.16
CA ASP A 125 22.92 -5.05 14.30
C ASP A 125 21.56 -4.50 14.75
N ILE A 126 20.68 -4.14 13.80
CA ILE A 126 19.30 -3.74 14.11
C ILE A 126 18.51 -4.86 14.77
N GLU A 127 18.57 -6.10 14.26
CA GLU A 127 17.91 -7.24 14.89
C GLU A 127 18.39 -7.48 16.32
N ALA A 128 19.70 -7.33 16.56
CA ALA A 128 20.29 -7.40 17.89
C ALA A 128 19.78 -6.28 18.80
N GLN A 129 19.61 -5.06 18.28
CA GLN A 129 19.08 -3.92 19.01
C GLN A 129 17.61 -4.10 19.40
N ILE A 130 16.74 -4.50 18.48
CA ILE A 130 15.30 -4.65 18.74
C ILE A 130 14.95 -5.99 19.40
N GLY A 131 15.89 -6.94 19.41
CA GLY A 131 15.73 -8.28 19.98
C GLY A 131 14.70 -9.14 19.25
N CYS A 132 14.50 -8.89 17.95
CA CYS A 132 13.54 -9.59 17.07
C CYS A 132 14.16 -9.80 15.69
N ARG A 133 13.76 -10.86 14.99
CA ARG A 133 14.15 -11.05 13.59
C ARG A 133 13.29 -10.22 12.66
N LEU A 134 13.92 -9.63 11.66
CA LEU A 134 13.25 -8.98 10.55
C LEU A 134 12.81 -10.03 9.51
N PRO A 135 11.68 -9.82 8.81
CA PRO A 135 11.27 -10.68 7.72
C PRO A 135 12.31 -10.70 6.58
N ASP A 136 12.50 -11.84 5.93
CA ASP A 136 13.47 -11.98 4.84
C ASP A 136 13.13 -11.12 3.61
N ASP A 137 11.85 -10.90 3.33
CA ASP A 137 11.39 -10.03 2.24
C ASP A 137 11.64 -8.55 2.56
N TYR A 138 11.43 -8.12 3.81
CA TYR A 138 11.81 -6.80 4.30
C TYR A 138 13.33 -6.59 4.19
N ARG A 139 14.14 -7.50 4.74
CA ARG A 139 15.61 -7.46 4.65
C ARG A 139 16.07 -7.38 3.20
N CYS A 140 15.55 -8.25 2.33
CA CYS A 140 15.87 -8.26 0.91
C CYS A 140 15.57 -6.92 0.23
N SER A 141 14.41 -6.32 0.53
CA SER A 141 14.04 -5.03 -0.05
C SER A 141 15.00 -3.92 0.42
N TYR A 142 15.32 -3.90 1.71
CA TYR A 142 16.18 -2.88 2.31
C TYR A 142 17.65 -3.02 1.89
N ARG A 143 18.08 -4.21 1.49
CA ARG A 143 19.36 -4.42 0.78
C ARG A 143 19.39 -3.82 -0.62
N ILE A 144 18.24 -3.55 -1.23
CA ILE A 144 18.15 -2.87 -2.53
C ILE A 144 18.07 -1.36 -2.30
N HIS A 145 17.18 -0.90 -1.42
CA HIS A 145 17.05 0.50 -1.00
C HIS A 145 16.61 0.60 0.46
N ASN A 146 17.41 1.25 1.32
CA ASN A 146 17.14 1.40 2.76
C ASN A 146 16.14 2.53 3.04
N GLY A 147 14.94 2.44 2.48
CA GLY A 147 13.90 3.45 2.66
C GLY A 147 14.26 4.80 2.02
N GLN A 148 13.71 5.87 2.61
CA GLN A 148 13.83 7.24 2.14
C GLN A 148 14.36 8.13 3.25
N LYS A 149 15.14 9.16 2.88
CA LYS A 149 15.44 10.28 3.79
C LYS A 149 14.12 10.90 4.27
N LEU A 150 14.12 11.38 5.50
CA LEU A 150 12.99 12.06 6.14
C LEU A 150 12.69 13.43 5.49
N VAL A 151 12.06 13.40 4.31
CA VAL A 151 11.72 14.59 3.48
C VAL A 151 10.31 14.51 2.92
N ILE A 152 9.78 15.65 2.45
CA ILE A 152 8.46 15.75 1.79
C ILE A 152 8.69 16.18 0.32
N PRO A 153 7.99 15.59 -0.67
CA PRO A 153 6.98 14.53 -0.54
C PRO A 153 7.58 13.16 -0.22
N GLY A 154 6.86 12.41 0.61
CA GLY A 154 7.21 11.06 0.99
C GLY A 154 6.86 10.03 -0.07
N LEU A 155 7.65 8.95 -0.11
CA LEU A 155 7.58 7.87 -1.08
C LEU A 155 6.28 7.07 -0.96
N MET A 156 5.65 7.03 0.21
CA MET A 156 4.45 6.21 0.49
C MET A 156 3.13 6.95 0.24
N GLY A 157 3.23 8.09 -0.44
CA GLY A 157 2.08 8.84 -0.94
C GLY A 157 1.65 9.99 -0.03
N SER A 158 0.97 10.92 -0.66
CA SER A 158 0.40 12.12 -0.09
C SER A 158 -1.12 12.11 -0.25
N MET A 159 -1.76 13.00 0.49
CA MET A 159 -3.15 13.35 0.30
C MET A 159 -3.37 14.78 0.79
N SER A 160 -4.28 15.48 0.13
CA SER A 160 -4.63 16.86 0.45
C SER A 160 -6.14 17.04 0.33
N LEU A 161 -6.72 17.62 1.37
CA LEU A 161 -8.05 18.22 1.44
C LEU A 161 -7.87 19.66 1.95
N SER A 162 -8.94 20.48 1.92
CA SER A 162 -8.87 21.93 2.22
C SER A 162 -8.12 22.29 3.52
N ASN A 163 -8.22 21.45 4.54
CA ASN A 163 -7.66 21.65 5.88
C ASN A 163 -6.81 20.46 6.38
N HIS A 164 -6.59 19.45 5.53
CA HIS A 164 -5.87 18.23 5.90
C HIS A 164 -4.86 17.89 4.83
N TYR A 165 -3.58 17.92 5.17
CA TYR A 165 -2.51 17.48 4.29
C TYR A 165 -1.68 16.42 5.00
N ARG A 166 -1.30 15.39 4.24
CA ARG A 166 -0.37 14.37 4.70
C ARG A 166 0.53 13.91 3.59
N SER A 167 1.70 13.44 3.99
CA SER A 167 2.70 12.83 3.12
C SER A 167 3.48 11.80 3.93
N GLU A 168 3.46 10.55 3.49
CA GLU A 168 4.08 9.41 4.19
C GLU A 168 5.44 9.06 3.59
N VAL A 169 6.44 8.97 4.47
CA VAL A 169 7.80 8.55 4.13
C VAL A 169 7.98 7.06 4.44
N LEU A 170 8.68 6.34 3.57
CA LEU A 170 9.16 4.99 3.88
C LEU A 170 10.39 5.11 4.77
N LEU A 171 10.31 4.61 6.01
CA LEU A 171 11.39 4.75 6.97
C LEU A 171 12.60 3.92 6.58
N ASP A 172 13.79 4.45 6.83
CA ASP A 172 14.99 3.63 6.85
C ASP A 172 15.04 2.73 8.10
N VAL A 173 15.83 1.66 8.03
CA VAL A 173 15.82 0.59 9.05
C VAL A 173 16.29 1.08 10.43
N GLU A 174 17.21 2.05 10.47
CA GLU A 174 17.73 2.62 11.72
C GLU A 174 16.66 3.48 12.40
N THR A 175 16.01 4.35 11.63
CA THR A 175 14.88 5.16 12.11
C THR A 175 13.72 4.26 12.54
N ALA A 176 13.44 3.20 11.78
CA ALA A 176 12.42 2.22 12.12
C ALA A 176 12.71 1.52 13.45
N ALA A 177 13.97 1.11 13.67
CA ALA A 177 14.40 0.47 14.92
C ALA A 177 14.28 1.42 16.12
N GLY A 178 14.59 2.71 15.95
CA GLY A 178 14.39 3.73 16.99
C GLY A 178 12.92 3.90 17.40
N GLY A 179 11.99 3.65 16.47
CA GLY A 179 10.54 3.69 16.74
C GLY A 179 9.90 2.35 17.12
N PHE A 180 10.72 1.30 17.33
CA PHE A 180 10.24 -0.05 17.64
C PHE A 180 9.42 -0.08 18.95
N GLN A 181 8.24 -0.68 18.88
CA GLN A 181 7.27 -0.62 19.97
C GLN A 181 7.32 -1.87 20.86
N GLN A 182 7.47 -1.65 22.17
CA GLN A 182 7.42 -2.69 23.20
C GLN A 182 6.28 -2.47 24.23
N ARG A 183 5.57 -1.34 24.13
CA ARG A 183 4.45 -1.03 25.03
C ARG A 183 3.26 -1.96 24.78
N LYS A 184 2.47 -2.20 25.82
CA LYS A 184 1.20 -2.95 25.74
C LYS A 184 0.30 -2.31 24.68
N GLY A 185 -0.30 -3.12 23.83
CA GLY A 185 -1.12 -2.71 22.68
C GLY A 185 -0.36 -2.59 21.36
N MET A 186 0.96 -2.35 21.39
CA MET A 186 1.83 -2.27 20.20
C MET A 186 3.07 -3.15 20.33
N ARG A 187 3.03 -4.20 21.16
CA ARG A 187 4.20 -5.05 21.38
C ARG A 187 4.74 -5.64 20.08
N ARG A 188 6.07 -5.60 19.93
CA ARG A 188 6.82 -6.21 18.82
C ARG A 188 6.46 -5.62 17.45
N CYS A 189 6.08 -4.34 17.42
CA CYS A 189 5.70 -3.67 16.18
C CYS A 189 6.81 -2.74 15.70
N LEU A 190 7.25 -2.93 14.47
CA LEU A 190 8.25 -2.10 13.80
C LEU A 190 7.55 -1.09 12.89
N PRO A 191 7.79 0.23 13.03
CA PRO A 191 7.21 1.21 12.11
C PRO A 191 7.84 1.07 10.72
N LEU A 192 6.99 1.04 9.69
CA LEU A 192 7.38 0.99 8.28
C LEU A 192 7.37 2.37 7.63
N THR A 193 6.36 3.18 7.97
CA THR A 193 6.16 4.50 7.39
C THR A 193 5.92 5.53 8.48
N PHE A 194 6.17 6.80 8.17
CA PHE A 194 5.87 7.90 9.07
C PHE A 194 5.30 9.09 8.31
N CYS A 195 4.27 9.72 8.87
CA CYS A 195 3.74 10.99 8.37
C CYS A 195 4.04 12.15 9.32
N PHE A 196 4.78 13.15 8.84
CA PHE A 196 5.11 14.33 9.65
C PHE A 196 3.91 15.15 10.10
N HIS A 197 2.91 15.28 9.23
CA HIS A 197 1.78 16.19 9.47
C HIS A 197 0.78 15.63 10.47
N THR A 198 0.58 14.30 10.47
CA THR A 198 -0.43 13.64 11.29
C THR A 198 0.18 12.83 12.43
N GLY A 199 1.49 12.56 12.42
CA GLY A 199 2.15 11.63 13.34
C GLY A 199 1.79 10.16 13.09
N LEU A 200 0.92 9.86 12.13
CA LEU A 200 0.48 8.50 11.83
C LEU A 200 1.63 7.68 11.24
N SER A 201 1.77 6.44 11.70
CA SER A 201 2.73 5.47 11.19
C SER A 201 2.03 4.17 10.82
N GLN A 202 2.47 3.53 9.73
CA GLN A 202 2.18 2.12 9.51
C GLN A 202 3.18 1.28 10.28
N TYR A 203 2.74 0.16 10.84
CA TYR A 203 3.58 -0.78 11.57
C TYR A 203 3.52 -2.16 10.95
N MET A 204 4.56 -2.95 11.18
CA MET A 204 4.63 -4.37 10.91
C MET A 204 4.77 -5.13 12.23
N ALA A 205 3.96 -6.16 12.42
CA ALA A 205 4.11 -7.06 13.56
C ALA A 205 5.26 -8.05 13.33
N LEU A 206 6.33 -8.01 14.12
CA LEU A 206 7.45 -8.95 13.98
C LEU A 206 7.18 -10.30 14.64
N GLU A 207 6.27 -10.33 15.61
CA GLU A 207 5.84 -11.55 16.32
C GLU A 207 4.31 -11.59 16.44
N PRO A 208 3.71 -12.78 16.54
CA PRO A 208 2.29 -12.90 16.84
C PRO A 208 2.04 -12.47 18.29
N ALA A 209 1.48 -11.26 18.45
CA ALA A 209 1.16 -10.68 19.74
C ALA A 209 -0.13 -9.88 19.67
N GLU A 210 -0.93 -9.91 20.74
CA GLU A 210 -2.11 -9.05 20.91
C GLU A 210 -3.15 -9.18 19.76
N GLY A 211 -3.26 -10.38 19.18
CA GLY A 211 -4.19 -10.69 18.08
C GLY A 211 -3.63 -10.41 16.68
N ARG A 212 -2.40 -9.90 16.56
CA ARG A 212 -1.72 -9.65 15.28
C ARG A 212 -1.16 -10.93 14.69
N ARG A 213 -1.18 -10.99 13.35
CA ARG A 213 -0.47 -12.03 12.60
C ARG A 213 0.97 -11.58 12.38
N MET A 214 1.89 -12.54 12.37
CA MET A 214 3.30 -12.27 12.10
C MET A 214 3.46 -11.69 10.69
N PHE A 215 4.29 -10.65 10.58
CA PHE A 215 4.67 -9.89 9.37
C PHE A 215 3.58 -9.06 8.70
N GLU A 216 2.40 -9.01 9.30
CA GLU A 216 1.32 -8.18 8.81
C GLU A 216 1.61 -6.70 9.04
N SER A 217 1.30 -5.89 8.02
CA SER A 217 1.32 -4.45 8.09
C SER A 217 -0.06 -3.87 8.38
N PHE A 218 -0.11 -2.82 9.21
CA PHE A 218 -1.36 -2.18 9.63
C PHE A 218 -1.17 -0.72 10.07
N TYR A 219 -2.27 0.02 10.07
CA TYR A 219 -2.39 1.28 10.81
C TYR A 219 -3.04 1.04 12.17
N PRO A 220 -2.43 1.52 13.27
CA PRO A 220 -3.06 1.47 14.57
C PRO A 220 -4.22 2.47 14.61
N CYS A 221 -5.33 2.02 15.19
CA CYS A 221 -6.53 2.79 15.41
C CYS A 221 -6.82 2.74 16.92
N PRO A 222 -6.33 3.72 17.70
CA PRO A 222 -6.66 3.79 19.12
C PRO A 222 -8.16 3.93 19.30
N ASN A 223 -8.73 3.02 20.08
CA ASN A 223 -10.15 3.08 20.40
C ASN A 223 -10.39 4.19 21.44
N GLN A 224 -11.08 5.25 21.01
CA GLN A 224 -11.29 6.46 21.82
C GLN A 224 -12.15 6.22 23.07
N THR A 225 -12.93 5.15 23.12
CA THR A 225 -13.80 4.83 24.26
C THR A 225 -13.33 3.60 25.05
N ALA A 226 -12.15 3.05 24.72
CA ALA A 226 -11.62 1.92 25.45
C ALA A 226 -11.30 2.31 26.91
N GLN A 227 -11.79 1.51 27.85
CA GLN A 227 -11.34 1.58 29.25
C GLN A 227 -9.86 1.18 29.40
N ASP A 228 -9.37 0.30 28.52
CA ASP A 228 -7.95 -0.07 28.44
C ASP A 228 -7.32 0.57 27.20
N PRO A 229 -6.46 1.60 27.35
CA PRO A 229 -5.79 2.27 26.24
C PRO A 229 -4.90 1.35 25.39
N SER A 230 -4.59 0.15 25.88
CA SER A 230 -3.83 -0.85 25.12
C SER A 230 -4.67 -1.70 24.17
N ALA A 231 -6.01 -1.57 24.21
CA ALA A 231 -6.91 -2.17 23.25
C ALA A 231 -6.90 -1.35 21.95
N ILE A 232 -5.96 -1.65 21.07
CA ILE A 232 -5.76 -0.94 19.80
C ILE A 232 -6.39 -1.74 18.68
N ASP A 233 -7.37 -1.13 18.03
CA ASP A 233 -7.97 -1.61 16.78
C ASP A 233 -6.96 -1.38 15.63
N MET A 234 -7.10 -2.11 14.52
CA MET A 234 -6.10 -2.06 13.45
C MET A 234 -6.73 -2.14 12.06
N PHE A 235 -6.35 -1.22 11.18
CA PHE A 235 -6.65 -1.31 9.74
C PHE A 235 -5.50 -2.03 9.04
N ILE A 236 -5.76 -3.21 8.49
CA ILE A 236 -4.75 -4.07 7.86
C ILE A 236 -4.42 -3.53 6.46
N THR A 237 -3.13 -3.43 6.15
CA THR A 237 -2.63 -2.91 4.87
C THR A 237 -1.92 -3.97 4.02
N GLY A 238 -1.50 -5.10 4.60
CA GLY A 238 -0.84 -6.18 3.87
C GLY A 238 -0.41 -7.36 4.75
N SER A 239 -0.28 -8.53 4.15
CA SER A 239 0.09 -9.79 4.84
C SER A 239 1.59 -9.92 5.11
N CYS A 240 2.42 -9.37 4.23
CA CYS A 240 3.88 -9.36 4.31
C CYS A 240 4.42 -8.14 3.54
N PHE A 241 5.72 -7.86 3.71
CA PHE A 241 6.34 -6.70 3.07
C PHE A 241 6.33 -6.80 1.54
N LEU A 242 6.61 -8.00 1.01
CA LEU A 242 6.65 -8.24 -0.43
C LEU A 242 5.33 -7.84 -1.11
N GLU A 243 4.21 -8.39 -0.63
CA GLU A 243 2.89 -8.13 -1.20
C GLU A 243 2.50 -6.66 -1.03
N TRP A 244 2.69 -6.11 0.17
CA TRP A 244 2.41 -4.71 0.48
C TRP A 244 3.17 -3.75 -0.45
N PHE A 245 4.48 -3.94 -0.60
CA PHE A 245 5.33 -3.06 -1.39
C PHE A 245 5.12 -3.24 -2.90
N THR A 246 4.97 -4.48 -3.38
CA THR A 246 4.76 -4.74 -4.81
C THR A 246 3.39 -4.27 -5.28
N ALA A 247 2.34 -4.42 -4.47
CA ALA A 247 1.03 -3.84 -4.75
C ALA A 247 1.09 -2.30 -4.79
N TYR A 248 1.81 -1.69 -3.85
CA TYR A 248 2.06 -0.24 -3.86
C TYR A 248 2.72 0.21 -5.17
N VAL A 249 3.84 -0.42 -5.55
CA VAL A 249 4.57 -0.10 -6.79
C VAL A 249 3.68 -0.30 -8.01
N HIS A 250 2.91 -1.38 -8.07
CA HIS A 250 1.99 -1.65 -9.16
C HIS A 250 1.01 -0.48 -9.34
N ASN A 251 0.39 -0.01 -8.27
CA ASN A 251 -0.58 1.09 -8.33
C ASN A 251 0.07 2.42 -8.78
N VAL A 252 1.32 2.69 -8.37
CA VAL A 252 2.07 3.87 -8.85
C VAL A 252 2.36 3.78 -10.34
N VAL A 253 2.93 2.66 -10.80
CA VAL A 253 3.45 2.51 -12.18
C VAL A 253 2.32 2.39 -13.20
N THR A 254 1.18 1.80 -12.82
CA THR A 254 -0.01 1.71 -13.68
C THR A 254 -0.79 3.02 -13.77
N GLY A 255 -0.48 4.00 -12.92
CA GLY A 255 -1.19 5.28 -12.86
C GLY A 255 -2.48 5.25 -12.03
N GLU A 256 -2.77 4.13 -11.37
CA GLU A 256 -3.87 4.03 -10.40
C GLU A 256 -3.68 5.04 -9.27
N TYR A 257 -2.45 5.20 -8.78
CA TYR A 257 -2.06 6.30 -7.89
C TYR A 257 -1.61 7.52 -8.72
N PRO A 258 -2.46 8.55 -8.88
CA PRO A 258 -2.14 9.70 -9.70
C PRO A 258 -0.94 10.48 -9.15
N ILE A 259 -0.09 10.96 -10.07
CA ILE A 259 0.94 11.95 -9.76
C ILE A 259 0.37 13.35 -9.96
N ILE A 260 0.25 14.11 -8.88
CA ILE A 260 -0.26 15.49 -8.90
C ILE A 260 0.80 16.38 -8.28
N ARG A 261 1.28 17.39 -9.03
CA ARG A 261 2.33 18.34 -8.57
C ARG A 261 3.55 17.62 -7.97
N ASP A 262 4.08 16.63 -8.69
CA ASP A 262 5.23 15.81 -8.32
C ASP A 262 5.05 14.97 -7.03
N GLN A 263 3.81 14.67 -6.64
CA GLN A 263 3.50 13.81 -5.48
C GLN A 263 2.58 12.67 -5.88
N ILE A 264 2.77 11.52 -5.26
CA ILE A 264 1.92 10.34 -5.43
C ILE A 264 0.68 10.53 -4.56
N PHE A 265 -0.53 10.40 -5.09
CA PHE A 265 -1.76 10.42 -4.30
C PHE A 265 -2.41 9.04 -4.30
N ARG A 266 -2.73 8.50 -3.11
CA ARG A 266 -3.28 7.13 -2.97
C ARG A 266 -4.79 7.05 -3.19
N TYR A 267 -5.26 7.60 -4.30
CA TYR A 267 -6.63 7.34 -4.75
C TYR A 267 -6.66 6.02 -5.51
N VAL A 268 -7.61 5.15 -5.23
CA VAL A 268 -7.85 3.94 -6.01
C VAL A 268 -8.95 4.27 -7.01
N HIS A 269 -8.71 4.01 -8.30
CA HIS A 269 -9.71 4.16 -9.34
C HIS A 269 -10.20 2.79 -9.80
N ASP A 270 -11.44 2.45 -9.48
CA ASP A 270 -12.07 1.30 -10.12
C ASP A 270 -12.40 1.68 -11.57
N LYS A 271 -11.95 0.87 -12.52
CA LYS A 271 -12.19 1.06 -13.97
C LYS A 271 -13.69 1.06 -14.31
N GLY A 272 -14.53 0.44 -13.48
CA GLY A 272 -15.99 0.50 -13.59
C GLY A 272 -16.60 1.83 -13.11
N CYS A 273 -15.85 2.66 -12.37
CA CYS A 273 -16.32 3.94 -11.82
C CYS A 273 -16.13 5.09 -12.83
N VAL A 274 -16.61 4.87 -14.05
CA VAL A 274 -16.63 5.85 -15.16
C VAL A 274 -18.02 5.85 -15.79
N ALA A 275 -18.62 7.03 -15.97
CA ALA A 275 -19.87 7.19 -16.72
C ALA A 275 -19.72 8.30 -17.77
N THR A 276 -20.20 8.04 -18.98
CA THR A 276 -20.21 9.00 -20.08
C THR A 276 -21.66 9.34 -20.45
N THR A 277 -21.99 10.63 -20.47
CA THR A 277 -23.29 11.14 -20.92
C THR A 277 -23.06 12.16 -22.02
N GLY A 278 -23.39 11.79 -23.27
CA GLY A 278 -23.01 12.57 -24.44
C GLY A 278 -21.49 12.74 -24.52
N ASP A 279 -21.03 13.99 -24.62
CA ASP A 279 -19.60 14.31 -24.70
C ASP A 279 -18.90 14.47 -23.33
N ILE A 280 -19.63 14.39 -22.22
CA ILE A 280 -19.07 14.52 -20.88
C ILE A 280 -18.81 13.14 -20.28
N THR A 281 -17.60 12.93 -19.75
CA THR A 281 -17.23 11.75 -18.98
C THR A 281 -16.90 12.14 -17.54
N VAL A 282 -17.47 11.40 -16.58
CA VAL A 282 -17.21 11.53 -15.15
C VAL A 282 -16.52 10.27 -14.66
N SER A 283 -15.32 10.43 -14.09
CA SER A 283 -14.54 9.35 -13.48
C SER A 283 -14.33 9.62 -11.99
N VAL A 284 -14.42 8.58 -11.16
CA VAL A 284 -14.30 8.71 -9.70
C VAL A 284 -13.17 7.83 -9.17
N SER A 285 -12.33 8.39 -8.31
CA SER A 285 -11.30 7.66 -7.56
C SER A 285 -11.51 7.90 -6.06
N THR A 286 -11.33 6.90 -5.22
CA THR A 286 -11.61 6.97 -3.77
C THR A 286 -10.39 6.65 -2.93
N SER A 287 -10.29 7.16 -1.71
CA SER A 287 -9.24 6.81 -0.76
C SER A 287 -9.81 6.70 0.66
N PHE A 288 -9.36 5.69 1.40
CA PHE A 288 -9.68 5.53 2.82
C PHE A 288 -8.62 6.23 3.69
N LEU A 289 -9.05 6.93 4.76
CA LEU A 289 -8.18 7.71 5.64
C LEU A 289 -8.13 7.12 7.05
N PRO A 290 -7.10 6.31 7.36
CA PRO A 290 -6.97 5.67 8.67
C PRO A 290 -6.89 6.67 9.84
N GLU A 291 -6.18 7.80 9.72
CA GLU A 291 -6.06 8.76 10.83
C GLU A 291 -7.36 9.48 11.20
N LEU A 292 -8.33 9.54 10.27
CA LEU A 292 -9.64 10.15 10.51
C LEU A 292 -10.74 9.10 10.70
N SER A 293 -10.36 7.82 10.77
CA SER A 293 -11.28 6.71 10.91
C SER A 293 -11.12 6.00 12.25
N SER A 294 -12.23 5.53 12.80
CA SER A 294 -12.29 4.69 13.98
C SER A 294 -13.22 3.50 13.76
N ILE A 295 -12.83 2.35 14.30
CA ILE A 295 -13.71 1.17 14.36
C ILE A 295 -14.73 1.37 15.48
N HIS A 296 -14.31 2.00 16.57
CA HIS A 296 -15.15 2.26 17.71
C HIS A 296 -14.92 3.66 18.32
N PRO A 297 -15.95 4.52 18.39
CA PRO A 297 -17.24 4.36 17.68
C PRO A 297 -17.01 4.25 16.16
N PRO A 298 -17.90 3.57 15.40
CA PRO A 298 -17.68 3.35 13.98
C PRO A 298 -17.76 4.68 13.22
N HIS A 299 -16.65 5.04 12.60
CA HIS A 299 -16.49 6.25 11.81
C HIS A 299 -15.47 5.98 10.71
N PHE A 300 -15.91 5.81 9.47
CA PHE A 300 -15.05 5.49 8.34
C PHE A 300 -14.99 6.69 7.40
N PHE A 301 -13.82 7.33 7.36
CA PHE A 301 -13.59 8.54 6.57
C PHE A 301 -13.02 8.18 5.21
N PHE A 302 -13.69 8.65 4.16
CA PHE A 302 -13.27 8.49 2.78
C PHE A 302 -13.12 9.83 2.10
N THR A 303 -12.15 9.91 1.20
CA THR A 303 -12.06 10.97 0.21
C THR A 303 -12.37 10.41 -1.16
N TYR A 304 -12.89 11.27 -2.02
CA TYR A 304 -13.10 10.94 -3.41
C TYR A 304 -12.64 12.11 -4.28
N ARG A 305 -12.01 11.77 -5.40
CA ARG A 305 -11.58 12.68 -6.43
C ARG A 305 -12.42 12.42 -7.66
N ILE A 306 -13.07 13.46 -8.16
CA ILE A 306 -13.91 13.39 -9.34
C ILE A 306 -13.24 14.17 -10.47
N ARG A 307 -13.20 13.53 -11.62
CA ARG A 307 -12.70 14.09 -12.87
C ARG A 307 -13.85 14.17 -13.86
N ILE A 308 -14.20 15.39 -14.25
CA ILE A 308 -15.22 15.71 -15.25
C ILE A 308 -14.47 16.19 -16.50
N GLU A 309 -14.67 15.54 -17.64
CA GLU A 309 -14.05 15.96 -18.88
C GLU A 309 -15.04 16.02 -20.03
N MET A 310 -14.82 16.94 -20.96
CA MET A 310 -15.50 16.96 -22.25
C MET A 310 -14.57 16.42 -23.33
N SER A 311 -15.07 15.53 -24.19
CA SER A 311 -14.31 15.02 -25.34
C SER A 311 -13.71 16.18 -26.17
N SER A 312 -12.46 16.02 -26.61
CA SER A 312 -11.82 16.98 -27.52
C SER A 312 -12.46 17.01 -28.91
N SER A 313 -13.18 15.95 -29.28
CA SER A 313 -13.92 15.86 -30.55
C SER A 313 -15.33 16.48 -30.47
N ALA A 314 -15.75 16.97 -29.31
CA ALA A 314 -17.05 17.58 -29.13
C ALA A 314 -17.18 18.88 -29.94
N SER A 315 -18.41 19.19 -30.38
CA SER A 315 -18.69 20.48 -31.05
C SER A 315 -18.49 21.64 -30.06
N PRO A 316 -17.98 22.81 -30.49
CA PRO A 316 -17.95 24.01 -29.65
C PRO A 316 -19.33 24.41 -29.09
N GLU A 317 -20.41 24.10 -29.81
CA GLU A 317 -21.80 24.34 -29.37
C GLU A 317 -22.21 23.46 -28.18
N ALA A 318 -21.50 22.34 -27.97
CA ALA A 318 -21.74 21.45 -26.85
C ALA A 318 -21.25 22.04 -25.51
N ALA A 319 -20.56 23.19 -25.52
CA ALA A 319 -20.09 23.84 -24.32
C ALA A 319 -21.23 24.06 -23.30
N CYS A 320 -20.98 23.67 -22.05
CA CYS A 320 -22.00 23.63 -21.00
C CYS A 320 -21.41 24.05 -19.65
N GLN A 321 -22.23 24.50 -18.72
CA GLN A 321 -21.81 24.87 -17.37
C GLN A 321 -22.55 24.03 -16.33
N LEU A 322 -21.81 23.58 -15.31
CA LEU A 322 -22.37 22.86 -14.18
C LEU A 322 -23.13 23.82 -13.27
N ASP A 323 -24.40 23.52 -13.00
CA ASP A 323 -25.26 24.31 -12.12
C ASP A 323 -25.37 23.71 -10.72
N SER A 324 -25.64 22.41 -10.65
CA SER A 324 -25.90 21.72 -9.38
C SER A 324 -25.50 20.26 -9.44
N ARG A 325 -25.46 19.64 -8.26
CA ARG A 325 -25.20 18.21 -8.06
C ARG A 325 -26.33 17.59 -7.25
N TYR A 326 -26.62 16.34 -7.54
CA TYR A 326 -27.44 15.45 -6.72
C TYR A 326 -26.63 14.19 -6.43
N TRP A 327 -26.59 13.82 -5.16
CA TRP A 327 -25.97 12.60 -4.65
C TRP A 327 -27.01 11.76 -3.93
N LYS A 328 -27.00 10.47 -4.22
CA LYS A 328 -27.67 9.43 -3.47
C LYS A 328 -26.61 8.57 -2.80
N ILE A 329 -26.57 8.66 -1.49
CA ILE A 329 -25.63 7.95 -0.63
C ILE A 329 -26.41 6.81 0.00
N THR A 330 -26.04 5.57 -0.30
CA THR A 330 -26.72 4.41 0.26
C THR A 330 -25.80 3.69 1.22
N THR A 331 -26.34 3.44 2.41
CA THR A 331 -25.68 2.69 3.48
C THR A 331 -25.98 1.18 3.39
N SER A 332 -25.13 0.34 3.96
CA SER A 332 -25.15 -1.13 3.88
C SER A 332 -26.26 -1.75 4.70
N ASP A 333 -26.77 -1.02 5.69
CA ASP A 333 -28.00 -1.31 6.42
C ASP A 333 -29.26 -0.81 5.68
N GLY A 334 -29.10 -0.21 4.50
CA GLY A 334 -30.17 0.17 3.59
C GLY A 334 -30.67 1.60 3.76
N ASN A 335 -30.09 2.42 4.66
CA ASN A 335 -30.49 3.81 4.75
C ASN A 335 -29.99 4.59 3.52
N VAL A 336 -30.82 5.51 3.05
CA VAL A 336 -30.51 6.38 1.91
C VAL A 336 -30.50 7.81 2.39
N GLU A 337 -29.44 8.53 2.05
CA GLU A 337 -29.32 9.97 2.24
C GLU A 337 -29.17 10.63 0.88
N GLU A 338 -29.95 11.68 0.66
CA GLU A 338 -29.91 12.46 -0.58
C GLU A 338 -29.33 13.84 -0.29
N VAL A 339 -28.32 14.23 -1.06
CA VAL A 339 -27.69 15.54 -0.96
C VAL A 339 -27.84 16.25 -2.29
N GLN A 340 -28.45 17.44 -2.26
CA GLN A 340 -28.58 18.30 -3.43
C GLN A 340 -28.01 19.68 -3.10
N GLY A 341 -27.25 20.25 -4.03
CA GLY A 341 -26.69 21.59 -3.83
C GLY A 341 -26.11 22.22 -5.08
N PRO A 342 -25.87 23.54 -5.04
CA PRO A 342 -25.33 24.28 -6.18
C PRO A 342 -23.83 24.00 -6.35
N GLY A 343 -23.39 23.94 -7.61
CA GLY A 343 -21.99 23.79 -7.98
C GLY A 343 -21.33 22.50 -7.47
N VAL A 344 -20.00 22.49 -7.49
CA VAL A 344 -19.12 21.47 -6.88
C VAL A 344 -18.02 22.20 -6.11
N VAL A 345 -17.86 21.91 -4.81
CA VAL A 345 -16.87 22.57 -3.92
C VAL A 345 -16.85 24.11 -4.00
N GLY A 346 -18.02 24.73 -4.25
CA GLY A 346 -18.16 26.18 -4.39
C GLY A 346 -17.91 26.73 -5.80
N GLU A 347 -17.59 25.86 -6.76
CA GLU A 347 -17.30 26.21 -8.14
C GLU A 347 -18.44 25.78 -9.10
N PHE A 348 -18.57 26.52 -10.22
CA PHE A 348 -19.52 26.24 -11.29
C PHE A 348 -18.77 26.08 -12.62
N PRO A 349 -18.06 24.95 -12.80
CA PRO A 349 -17.13 24.78 -13.92
C PRO A 349 -17.87 24.82 -15.27
N VAL A 350 -17.32 25.64 -16.17
CA VAL A 350 -17.69 25.65 -17.59
C VAL A 350 -16.88 24.59 -18.32
N MET A 351 -17.52 23.67 -19.02
CA MET A 351 -16.91 22.61 -19.81
C MET A 351 -16.95 22.98 -21.30
N THR A 352 -15.80 22.89 -21.96
CA THR A 352 -15.60 23.12 -23.39
C THR A 352 -14.83 21.94 -23.97
N PRO A 353 -14.83 21.70 -25.30
CA PRO A 353 -14.14 20.55 -25.88
C PRO A 353 -12.69 20.42 -25.39
N GLY A 354 -12.34 19.23 -24.89
CA GLY A 354 -11.03 18.91 -24.33
C GLY A 354 -10.74 19.43 -22.91
N LYS A 355 -11.68 20.17 -22.30
CA LYS A 355 -11.51 20.68 -20.94
C LYS A 355 -11.71 19.57 -19.91
N VAL A 356 -10.86 19.59 -18.89
CA VAL A 356 -10.90 18.71 -17.73
C VAL A 356 -11.07 19.59 -16.49
N HIS A 357 -12.00 19.22 -15.63
CA HIS A 357 -12.18 19.80 -14.30
C HIS A 357 -12.06 18.67 -13.26
N GLU A 358 -11.20 18.87 -12.26
CA GLU A 358 -10.97 17.92 -11.19
C GLU A 358 -11.21 18.58 -9.84
N TYR A 359 -11.90 17.88 -8.95
CA TYR A 359 -12.03 18.30 -7.56
C TYR A 359 -11.97 17.10 -6.62
N ALA A 360 -11.66 17.36 -5.36
CA ALA A 360 -11.69 16.36 -4.30
C ALA A 360 -12.62 16.79 -3.17
N SER A 361 -13.30 15.84 -2.58
CA SER A 361 -14.18 16.03 -1.43
C SER A 361 -14.10 14.78 -0.53
N CYS A 362 -14.84 14.79 0.56
CA CYS A 362 -14.84 13.73 1.56
C CYS A 362 -16.25 13.38 2.01
N THR A 363 -16.38 12.20 2.62
CA THR A 363 -17.59 11.74 3.27
C THR A 363 -17.23 10.81 4.43
N THR A 364 -18.16 10.61 5.34
CA THR A 364 -18.00 9.74 6.51
C THR A 364 -19.14 8.75 6.61
N PHE A 365 -18.84 7.52 7.00
CA PHE A 365 -19.85 6.47 7.17
C PHE A 365 -19.77 5.85 8.56
N SER A 366 -20.92 5.42 9.09
CA SER A 366 -21.02 4.62 10.33
C SER A 366 -20.81 3.13 10.08
N THR A 367 -20.47 2.76 8.85
CA THR A 367 -20.47 1.41 8.30
C THR A 367 -19.27 1.27 7.36
N PRO A 368 -18.67 0.07 7.27
CA PRO A 368 -17.34 -0.08 6.65
C PRO A 368 -17.36 -0.11 5.12
N SER A 369 -18.52 -0.26 4.48
CA SER A 369 -18.58 -0.43 3.02
C SER A 369 -19.84 0.22 2.48
N GLU A 370 -19.68 1.31 1.74
CA GLU A 370 -20.80 2.08 1.19
C GLU A 370 -20.64 2.48 -0.26
N TYR A 371 -21.72 3.00 -0.85
CA TYR A 371 -21.67 3.52 -2.22
C TYR A 371 -22.40 4.83 -2.38
N MET A 372 -21.92 5.59 -3.36
CA MET A 372 -22.53 6.84 -3.80
C MET A 372 -22.79 6.76 -5.30
N GLU A 373 -23.89 7.36 -5.72
CA GLU A 373 -24.26 7.56 -7.12
C GLU A 373 -25.03 8.87 -7.27
N GLY A 374 -25.22 9.36 -8.48
CA GLY A 374 -25.92 10.63 -8.66
C GLY A 374 -25.83 11.20 -10.05
N HIS A 375 -26.03 12.50 -10.15
CA HIS A 375 -25.87 13.23 -11.40
C HIS A 375 -25.52 14.69 -11.16
N TYR A 376 -24.87 15.30 -12.13
CA TYR A 376 -24.75 16.75 -12.25
C TYR A 376 -25.84 17.29 -13.16
N THR A 377 -26.31 18.50 -12.87
CA THR A 377 -27.19 19.25 -13.75
C THR A 377 -26.36 20.31 -14.45
N PHE A 378 -26.43 20.31 -15.78
CA PHE A 378 -25.73 21.25 -16.66
C PHE A 378 -26.74 22.01 -17.52
N HIS A 379 -26.40 23.23 -17.90
CA HIS A 379 -27.05 23.94 -19.00
C HIS A 379 -26.07 24.20 -20.15
N ARG A 380 -26.57 24.26 -21.39
CA ARG A 380 -25.76 24.68 -22.55
C ARG A 380 -25.45 26.18 -22.49
N LEU A 381 -24.23 26.56 -22.87
CA LEU A 381 -23.87 27.98 -22.96
C LEU A 381 -24.61 28.70 -24.10
N ALA A 382 -24.90 27.99 -25.20
CA ALA A 382 -25.62 28.53 -26.35
C ALA A 382 -27.11 28.77 -26.05
N ASN A 383 -27.70 27.96 -25.17
CA ASN A 383 -29.09 28.08 -24.73
C ASN A 383 -29.24 27.67 -23.27
N LYS A 384 -29.44 28.63 -22.37
CA LYS A 384 -29.59 28.38 -20.93
C LYS A 384 -30.85 27.60 -20.55
N GLU A 385 -31.86 27.56 -21.42
CA GLU A 385 -33.06 26.76 -21.18
C GLU A 385 -32.83 25.26 -21.47
N GLU A 386 -31.77 24.92 -22.22
CA GLU A 386 -31.38 23.53 -22.46
C GLU A 386 -30.57 22.99 -21.29
N VAL A 387 -31.29 22.39 -20.34
CA VAL A 387 -30.75 21.74 -19.14
C VAL A 387 -30.74 20.22 -19.33
N PHE A 388 -29.67 19.56 -18.91
CA PHE A 388 -29.52 18.12 -18.98
C PHE A 388 -28.75 17.57 -17.78
N HIS A 389 -28.92 16.28 -17.52
CA HIS A 389 -28.21 15.58 -16.46
C HIS A 389 -27.02 14.79 -17.02
N VAL A 390 -25.91 14.81 -16.29
CA VAL A 390 -24.72 14.00 -16.56
C VAL A 390 -24.59 13.01 -15.41
N ALA A 391 -24.64 11.71 -15.73
CA ALA A 391 -24.58 10.67 -14.74
C ALA A 391 -23.22 10.65 -14.03
N ILE A 392 -23.25 10.45 -12.71
CA ILE A 392 -22.08 10.09 -11.92
C ILE A 392 -22.14 8.57 -11.73
N PRO A 393 -21.08 7.82 -12.06
CA PRO A 393 -21.10 6.37 -11.90
C PRO A 393 -21.31 6.01 -10.43
N ARG A 394 -21.93 4.86 -10.18
CA ARG A 394 -21.92 4.29 -8.83
C ARG A 394 -20.49 3.90 -8.48
N PHE A 395 -20.00 4.35 -7.34
CA PHE A 395 -18.70 3.95 -6.81
C PHE A 395 -18.80 3.51 -5.36
N HIS A 396 -18.00 2.50 -5.03
CA HIS A 396 -17.96 1.90 -3.70
C HIS A 396 -16.76 2.42 -2.91
N MET A 397 -16.98 2.68 -1.63
CA MET A 397 -15.97 3.06 -0.65
C MET A 397 -15.94 1.97 0.41
N VAL A 398 -14.92 1.12 0.30
CA VAL A 398 -14.76 -0.06 1.14
C VAL A 398 -13.58 0.15 2.06
N CYS A 399 -13.81 0.04 3.36
CA CYS A 399 -12.78 0.06 4.37
C CYS A 399 -11.87 -1.16 4.17
N PRO A 400 -10.54 -0.99 4.27
CA PRO A 400 -9.63 -2.13 4.31
C PRO A 400 -10.02 -3.14 5.41
N PRO A 401 -9.59 -4.41 5.29
CA PRO A 401 -9.80 -5.38 6.36
C PRO A 401 -9.30 -4.81 7.68
N PHE A 402 -10.06 -4.98 8.75
CA PHE A 402 -9.66 -4.49 10.06
C PHE A 402 -9.78 -5.58 11.11
N ARG A 403 -9.12 -5.35 12.26
CA ARG A 403 -9.17 -6.26 13.41
C ARG A 403 -9.35 -5.51 14.70
N GLU A 404 -10.19 -6.10 15.54
CA GLU A 404 -10.42 -5.69 16.90
C GLU A 404 -9.54 -6.52 17.86
N PRO A 405 -9.13 -5.95 19.01
CA PRO A 405 -8.33 -6.65 19.99
C PRO A 405 -9.14 -7.76 20.68
N VAL A 406 -8.44 -8.86 20.99
CA VAL A 406 -9.01 -10.09 21.59
C VAL A 406 -9.78 -9.83 22.89
N VAL A 407 -9.36 -8.83 23.66
CA VAL A 407 -9.98 -8.46 24.96
C VAL A 407 -11.45 -8.07 24.81
N ARG A 408 -11.85 -7.51 23.66
CA ARG A 408 -13.26 -7.18 23.38
C ARG A 408 -14.08 -8.37 22.93
N THR A 409 -13.49 -9.27 22.14
CA THR A 409 -14.19 -10.47 21.63
C THR A 409 -14.68 -11.37 22.78
N GLN A 410 -13.97 -11.39 23.91
CA GLN A 410 -14.39 -12.10 25.12
C GLN A 410 -15.55 -11.43 25.86
N LYS A 411 -15.63 -10.09 25.90
CA LYS A 411 -16.76 -9.34 26.51
C LYS A 411 -18.03 -9.44 25.67
N ALA A 412 -17.93 -9.46 24.34
CA ALA A 412 -19.10 -9.67 23.46
C ALA A 412 -19.65 -11.11 23.53
N ALA A 413 -18.79 -12.10 23.78
CA ALA A 413 -19.22 -13.49 23.98
C ALA A 413 -19.87 -13.73 25.36
N THR A 414 -19.52 -12.94 26.38
CA THR A 414 -20.08 -13.04 27.73
C THR A 414 -21.34 -12.20 27.94
N SER A 415 -21.65 -11.25 27.05
CA SER A 415 -22.87 -10.43 27.16
C SER A 415 -24.17 -11.12 26.72
N TYR A 416 -24.12 -12.38 26.26
CA TYR A 416 -25.30 -13.20 25.96
C TYR A 416 -25.75 -14.12 27.09
N THR A 417 -25.07 -14.13 28.24
CA THR A 417 -25.46 -14.94 29.40
C THR A 417 -25.15 -14.22 30.71
N THR A 418 -26.07 -13.33 31.12
CA THR A 418 -26.74 -13.30 32.44
C THR A 418 -27.51 -11.98 32.58
N ARG A 419 -28.85 -12.07 32.53
CA ARG A 419 -29.77 -11.15 33.22
C ARG A 419 -30.13 -11.81 34.56
N PHE A 420 -30.47 -10.98 35.56
CA PHE A 420 -30.85 -11.27 36.96
C PHE A 420 -29.62 -11.54 37.86
N ASP A 421 -29.33 -10.84 38.97
CA ASP A 421 -30.19 -10.15 39.96
C ASP A 421 -29.52 -8.92 40.62
N ASP A 422 -30.36 -8.13 41.30
CA ASP A 422 -30.15 -6.92 42.13
C ASP A 422 -29.21 -7.09 43.35
N HIS A 423 -28.45 -6.03 43.69
CA HIS A 423 -28.62 -5.18 44.90
C HIS A 423 -27.35 -4.37 45.28
N ASP A 424 -27.64 -3.19 45.82
CA ASP A 424 -26.86 -2.07 46.38
C ASP A 424 -25.63 -2.38 47.26
N HIS A 425 -24.59 -1.53 47.22
CA HIS A 425 -24.11 -0.74 48.38
C HIS A 425 -23.04 0.33 48.04
N ASP A 426 -22.92 1.29 48.96
CA ASP A 426 -22.35 2.64 48.88
C ASP A 426 -20.85 2.80 49.21
N GLY A 427 -20.30 4.00 48.88
CA GLY A 427 -19.10 4.63 49.47
C GLY A 427 -17.76 4.24 48.82
N GLU A 428 -16.74 5.09 48.65
CA GLU A 428 -16.37 6.35 49.29
C GLU A 428 -15.21 7.01 48.49
N TYR A 429 -15.05 8.33 48.64
CA TYR A 429 -14.05 9.19 48.00
C TYR A 429 -12.60 8.88 48.43
N CYS A 430 -11.64 9.05 47.52
CA CYS A 430 -10.30 9.59 47.85
C CYS A 430 -9.64 10.25 46.62
N ASP A 431 -9.41 11.56 46.75
CA ASP A 431 -8.48 12.37 45.95
C ASP A 431 -7.02 11.95 46.19
N GLY A 432 -6.18 12.10 45.17
CA GLY A 432 -4.74 11.92 45.24
C GLY A 432 -4.05 12.27 43.92
N ASP A 433 -3.62 13.53 43.82
CA ASP A 433 -2.87 14.14 42.72
C ASP A 433 -1.53 13.48 42.38
N GLY A 434 -1.13 13.63 41.11
CA GLY A 434 0.28 13.79 40.70
C GLY A 434 0.88 12.67 39.86
N ASP A 435 0.83 12.77 38.52
CA ASP A 435 2.04 13.10 37.72
C ASP A 435 1.81 12.90 36.20
N ASP A 436 1.93 14.05 35.52
CA ASP A 436 2.47 14.32 34.18
C ASP A 436 2.63 13.15 33.18
N PHE A 437 1.65 12.99 32.30
CA PHE A 437 1.85 12.39 30.97
C PHE A 437 1.30 13.35 29.91
N GLY A 438 2.25 13.90 29.13
CA GLY A 438 2.04 14.90 28.11
C GLY A 438 0.96 14.54 27.07
N ASP A 439 0.20 15.59 26.77
CA ASP A 439 -0.88 15.69 25.78
C ASP A 439 -0.66 14.92 24.47
N LEU A 440 -1.54 13.93 24.22
CA LEU A 440 -1.96 13.49 22.89
C LEU A 440 -3.31 14.11 22.50
N ARG A 441 -3.58 15.35 22.94
CA ARG A 441 -4.73 16.13 22.50
C ARG A 441 -4.34 17.00 21.32
N GLY A 442 -4.87 16.70 20.14
CA GLY A 442 -4.65 17.60 19.01
C GLY A 442 -5.16 17.17 17.64
N ILE A 443 -6.26 16.41 17.53
CA ILE A 443 -7.04 16.42 16.28
C ILE A 443 -8.39 17.02 16.65
N ASN A 444 -8.53 18.31 16.38
CA ASN A 444 -9.79 19.00 16.52
C ASN A 444 -10.71 18.55 15.38
N MET A 445 -11.68 17.66 15.65
CA MET A 445 -12.68 17.25 14.65
C MET A 445 -13.51 18.41 14.14
N ALA A 446 -13.64 19.52 14.90
CA ALA A 446 -14.29 20.74 14.41
C ALA A 446 -13.48 21.46 13.32
N ALA A 447 -12.16 21.19 13.20
CA ALA A 447 -11.36 21.76 12.12
C ALA A 447 -11.77 21.20 10.73
N LEU A 448 -12.50 20.08 10.68
CA LEU A 448 -13.02 19.45 9.45
C LEU A 448 -14.33 20.07 8.94
N GLU A 449 -14.98 20.97 9.69
CA GLU A 449 -16.19 21.69 9.24
C GLU A 449 -15.94 22.56 7.98
N GLY A 450 -14.68 22.87 7.65
CA GLY A 450 -14.28 23.56 6.42
C GLY A 450 -13.93 22.65 5.24
N ALA A 451 -13.90 21.33 5.41
CA ALA A 451 -13.82 20.40 4.28
C ALA A 451 -15.21 20.32 3.66
N TRP A 452 -15.33 20.59 2.35
CA TRP A 452 -16.59 20.58 1.61
C TRP A 452 -17.15 19.16 1.55
N CYS A 453 -17.69 18.66 2.67
CA CYS A 453 -18.40 17.41 2.79
C CYS A 453 -19.81 17.64 2.21
N PRO A 454 -20.33 16.75 1.35
CA PRO A 454 -21.70 16.87 0.86
C PRO A 454 -22.73 17.01 1.98
N ARG A 455 -22.47 16.39 3.15
CA ARG A 455 -23.35 16.41 4.32
C ARG A 455 -23.41 17.74 5.08
N HIS A 456 -22.49 18.67 4.82
CA HIS A 456 -22.32 19.90 5.61
C HIS A 456 -22.56 21.18 4.79
N ILE A 457 -23.37 21.12 3.72
CA ILE A 457 -23.71 22.29 2.89
C ILE A 457 -25.18 22.64 3.03
#